data_AF-A0A7H8QU14-F1
#
_entry.id   AF-A0A7H8QU14-F1
#
_cell.length_a   1.000
_cell.length_b   1.000
_cell.length_c   1.000
_cell.angle_alpha   90.00
_cell.angle_beta   90.00
_cell.angle_gamma   90.00
#
_symmetry.space_group_name_H-M   'P 1'
#
loop_
_entity.id
_entity.type
_entity.pdbx_description
1 polymer ?
#
loop_
_entity_poly.entity_id
_entity_poly.type
_entity_poly.pdbx_seq_one_letter_code
_entity_poly.pdbx_strand_id
1 'polypeptide(L)'
;MLVPLLIGVGAAFGAVSNSSAVMVSKEVPQNAGAAILAPFVSFSIEFSSLPDFAENTSKPNQFSNQILDNLANPQGVKPDRALYDPNIKTQINGTFVPSITEDFPWIISIGPSYFEADSTWPGAKFSHGFNLGENTTAAMDSLTATAPLACKALSHGNFAHWDLGNEPDFYKTMLAARPANWTESDYVAEWLSKSQIVKRQIAKACPDMVTNPAYKYIAPSFAGFTYGLDPVTTWEDGLGKNKDIGMNSMHNYMGSADSPGVTLAHTLMNHAAIVLSMVKHTNLSHTLSEKGLNKDIPYILGEMNSLAHQGQPRLSNSFGAALWGVDFNLYCASQSIGRTRMHQGTDYRYAS
;
A
#
# COMPACT_ATOMS: atom_id res chain seq x y z
N MET A 1 -5.57 26.28 70.72
CA MET A 1 -6.47 26.23 69.56
C MET A 1 -6.19 24.95 68.80
N LEU A 2 -7.06 23.95 68.93
CA LEU A 2 -7.00 22.67 68.21
C LEU A 2 -7.80 22.82 66.92
N VAL A 3 -7.17 22.57 65.78
CA VAL A 3 -7.83 22.46 64.47
C VAL A 3 -8.20 20.99 64.26
N PRO A 4 -9.48 20.62 64.06
CA PRO A 4 -9.82 19.24 63.74
C PRO A 4 -9.59 18.98 62.25
N LEU A 5 -8.88 17.90 61.96
CA LEU A 5 -8.69 17.33 60.63
C LEU A 5 -9.99 16.60 60.23
N LEU A 6 -10.71 17.12 59.24
CA LEU A 6 -11.86 16.45 58.62
C LEU A 6 -11.34 15.42 57.62
N ILE A 7 -11.41 14.13 57.99
CA ILE A 7 -11.21 13.01 57.06
C ILE A 7 -12.49 12.85 56.25
N GLY A 8 -12.48 13.32 55.00
CA GLY A 8 -13.53 13.05 54.04
C GLY A 8 -13.48 11.59 53.60
N VAL A 9 -14.47 10.79 54.03
CA VAL A 9 -14.72 9.45 53.49
C VAL A 9 -15.31 9.63 52.10
N GLY A 10 -14.47 9.55 51.07
CA GLY A 10 -14.93 9.47 49.68
C GLY A 10 -15.64 8.14 49.47
N ALA A 11 -16.96 8.18 49.26
CA ALA A 11 -17.70 7.02 48.79
C ALA A 11 -17.22 6.65 47.40
N ALA A 12 -16.50 5.53 47.28
CA ALA A 12 -16.22 4.92 46.00
C ALA A 12 -17.54 4.38 45.43
N PHE A 13 -18.17 5.16 44.55
CA PHE A 13 -19.22 4.64 43.67
C PHE A 13 -18.56 3.64 42.74
N GLY A 14 -18.69 2.35 43.04
CA GLY A 14 -18.36 1.29 42.10
C GLY A 14 -19.22 1.47 40.86
N ALA A 15 -18.63 1.92 39.76
CA ALA A 15 -19.27 1.88 38.46
C ALA A 15 -19.54 0.41 38.14
N VAL A 16 -20.82 0.01 38.17
CA VAL A 16 -21.24 -1.29 37.68
C VAL A 16 -20.95 -1.29 36.19
N SER A 17 -19.88 -1.99 35.79
CA SER A 17 -19.58 -2.25 34.39
C SER A 17 -20.65 -3.21 33.87
N ASN A 18 -21.72 -2.66 33.29
CA ASN A 18 -22.61 -3.44 32.43
C ASN A 18 -21.83 -3.77 31.15
N SER A 19 -21.06 -4.85 31.20
CA SER A 19 -20.52 -5.48 30.01
C SER A 19 -21.68 -6.13 29.26
N SER A 20 -22.25 -5.41 28.30
CA SER A 20 -23.14 -6.00 27.31
C SER A 20 -22.25 -6.78 26.33
N ALA A 21 -22.15 -8.09 26.53
CA ALA A 21 -21.52 -8.96 25.56
C ALA A 21 -22.25 -8.81 24.21
N VAL A 22 -21.51 -8.40 23.17
CA VAL A 22 -22.01 -8.44 21.79
C VAL A 22 -21.99 -9.90 21.35
N MET A 23 -23.16 -10.51 21.26
CA MET A 23 -23.29 -11.89 20.76
C MET A 23 -23.03 -11.90 19.26
N VAL A 24 -21.94 -12.54 18.84
CA VAL A 24 -21.64 -12.79 17.42
C VAL A 24 -22.18 -14.16 17.04
N SER A 25 -22.85 -14.26 15.89
CA SER A 25 -23.33 -15.53 15.35
C SER A 25 -22.16 -16.50 15.14
N LYS A 26 -22.35 -17.77 15.49
CA LYS A 26 -21.40 -18.84 15.15
C LYS A 26 -21.50 -19.30 13.70
N GLU A 27 -22.59 -18.94 13.03
CA GLU A 27 -22.86 -19.28 11.63
C GLU A 27 -22.65 -18.06 10.74
N VAL A 28 -22.04 -18.30 9.57
CA VAL A 28 -21.90 -17.29 8.52
C VAL A 28 -23.29 -16.94 7.97
N PRO A 29 -23.70 -15.67 7.97
CA PRO A 29 -24.98 -15.27 7.40
C PRO A 29 -25.10 -15.65 5.92
N GLN A 30 -26.30 -16.00 5.46
CA GLN A 30 -26.55 -16.35 4.05
C GLN A 30 -26.23 -15.21 3.07
N ASN A 31 -26.27 -13.97 3.56
CA ASN A 31 -25.93 -12.75 2.82
C ASN A 31 -24.52 -12.24 3.12
N ALA A 32 -23.62 -13.10 3.63
CA ALA A 32 -22.23 -12.73 3.83
C ALA A 32 -21.56 -12.32 2.50
N GLY A 33 -20.68 -11.32 2.58
CA GLY A 33 -19.87 -10.89 1.45
C GLY A 33 -18.84 -11.94 1.01
N ALA A 34 -18.05 -11.59 0.00
CA ALA A 34 -16.97 -12.45 -0.45
C ALA A 34 -15.91 -12.63 0.66
N ALA A 35 -15.21 -13.77 0.64
CA ALA A 35 -14.13 -14.02 1.58
C ALA A 35 -12.99 -12.99 1.38
N ILE A 36 -12.48 -12.46 2.49
CA ILE A 36 -11.27 -11.63 2.49
C ILE A 36 -10.01 -12.47 2.27
N LEU A 37 -8.96 -11.84 1.75
CA LEU A 37 -7.67 -12.49 1.52
C LEU A 37 -6.88 -12.61 2.83
N ALA A 38 -6.03 -13.63 2.95
CA ALA A 38 -5.07 -13.76 4.03
C ALA A 38 -3.64 -13.38 3.58
N PRO A 39 -2.90 -12.54 4.32
CA PRO A 39 -3.41 -11.66 5.38
C PRO A 39 -4.38 -10.60 4.83
N PHE A 40 -5.32 -10.14 5.65
CA PHE A 40 -6.27 -9.10 5.25
C PHE A 40 -5.69 -7.69 5.42
N VAL A 41 -5.08 -7.42 6.57
CA VAL A 41 -4.28 -6.21 6.79
C VAL A 41 -2.83 -6.57 6.51
N SER A 42 -2.21 -5.88 5.57
CA SER A 42 -0.76 -5.91 5.36
C SER A 42 -0.23 -4.49 5.29
N PHE A 43 1.05 -4.32 4.95
CA PHE A 43 1.67 -3.01 4.85
C PHE A 43 1.90 -2.62 3.39
N SER A 44 2.17 -1.36 3.17
CA SER A 44 2.85 -0.84 1.98
C SER A 44 3.99 0.00 2.53
N ILE A 45 5.20 -0.16 2.00
CA ILE A 45 6.38 0.55 2.51
C ILE A 45 6.94 1.34 1.35
N GLU A 46 7.11 2.65 1.56
CA GLU A 46 7.80 3.55 0.64
C GLU A 46 9.12 2.92 0.20
N PHE A 47 9.35 2.83 -1.11
CA PHE A 47 10.55 2.14 -1.63
C PHE A 47 11.84 2.72 -1.09
N SER A 48 11.88 4.04 -0.92
CA SER A 48 13.04 4.71 -0.36
C SER A 48 13.29 4.38 1.12
N SER A 49 12.26 3.94 1.84
CA SER A 49 12.34 3.60 3.27
C SER A 49 12.57 2.11 3.51
N LEU A 50 12.36 1.23 2.52
CA LEU A 50 12.51 -0.21 2.74
C LEU A 50 13.86 -0.60 3.38
N PRO A 51 15.02 -0.02 2.98
CA PRO A 51 16.29 -0.30 3.65
C PRO A 51 16.35 0.11 5.12
N ASP A 52 15.61 1.12 5.57
CA ASP A 52 15.56 1.49 6.99
C ASP A 52 14.75 0.47 7.81
N PHE A 53 13.67 -0.04 7.21
CA PHE A 53 12.81 -1.05 7.83
C PHE A 53 13.47 -2.43 7.86
N ALA A 54 14.13 -2.82 6.76
CA ALA A 54 14.63 -4.17 6.53
C ALA A 54 16.12 -4.34 6.85
N GLU A 55 16.90 -3.26 6.66
CA GLU A 55 18.35 -3.28 6.57
C GLU A 55 18.86 -4.26 5.50
N ASN A 56 19.94 -4.99 5.78
CA ASN A 56 20.59 -5.92 4.88
C ASN A 56 20.82 -7.28 5.56
N THR A 57 21.26 -8.26 4.79
CA THR A 57 21.42 -9.64 5.28
C THR A 57 22.48 -9.79 6.39
N SER A 58 23.45 -8.87 6.47
CA SER A 58 24.50 -8.91 7.50
C SER A 58 24.06 -8.29 8.83
N LYS A 59 23.08 -7.40 8.81
CA LYS A 59 22.50 -6.73 9.98
C LYS A 59 20.98 -6.59 9.77
N PRO A 60 20.20 -7.67 9.82
CA PRO A 60 18.75 -7.55 9.63
C PRO A 60 18.15 -6.76 10.80
N ASN A 61 17.19 -5.88 10.50
CA ASN A 61 16.49 -5.11 11.52
C ASN A 61 15.53 -6.03 12.32
N GLN A 62 16.01 -6.49 13.48
CA GLN A 62 15.27 -7.42 14.33
C GLN A 62 14.00 -6.81 14.94
N PHE A 63 13.97 -5.48 15.12
CA PHE A 63 12.80 -4.79 15.66
C PHE A 63 11.64 -4.84 14.68
N SER A 64 11.87 -4.48 13.41
CA SER A 64 10.87 -4.60 12.35
C SER A 64 10.40 -6.05 12.21
N ASN A 65 11.33 -7.01 12.20
CA ASN A 65 10.97 -8.43 12.12
C ASN A 65 10.04 -8.86 13.27
N GLN A 66 10.34 -8.45 14.50
CA GLN A 66 9.51 -8.77 15.67
C GLN A 66 8.10 -8.15 15.59
N ILE A 67 7.97 -6.94 15.06
CA ILE A 67 6.65 -6.31 14.83
C ILE A 67 5.86 -7.10 13.79
N LEU A 68 6.51 -7.47 12.68
CA LEU A 68 5.89 -8.25 11.61
C LEU A 68 5.46 -9.65 12.09
N ASP A 69 6.26 -10.31 12.92
CA ASP A 69 5.92 -11.59 13.56
C ASP A 69 4.70 -11.48 14.47
N ASN A 70 4.54 -10.35 15.17
CA ASN A 70 3.38 -10.10 16.03
C ASN A 70 2.08 -9.86 15.22
N LEU A 71 2.18 -9.52 13.94
CA LEU A 71 1.04 -9.18 13.07
C LEU A 71 0.69 -10.29 12.05
N ALA A 72 1.54 -11.31 11.94
CA ALA A 72 1.46 -12.48 11.05
C ALA A 72 1.52 -12.19 9.52
N ASN A 73 2.40 -12.92 8.82
CA ASN A 73 2.62 -12.98 7.36
C ASN A 73 2.42 -11.66 6.57
N PRO A 74 3.12 -10.56 6.91
CA PRO A 74 2.94 -9.29 6.24
C PRO A 74 3.50 -9.27 4.81
N GLN A 75 3.01 -8.30 4.04
CA GLN A 75 3.45 -7.97 2.68
C GLN A 75 3.58 -6.46 2.59
N GLY A 76 4.54 -5.94 1.80
CA GLY A 76 4.77 -4.50 1.58
C GLY A 76 5.40 -4.20 0.23
N VAL A 77 5.16 -2.99 -0.32
CA VAL A 77 5.76 -2.39 -1.56
C VAL A 77 5.43 -0.91 -1.67
N LYS A 78 6.25 -0.10 -2.37
CA LYS A 78 6.08 0.44 -3.76
C LYS A 78 7.17 1.44 -4.18
N PRO A 79 7.80 1.31 -5.37
CA PRO A 79 8.54 2.39 -6.03
C PRO A 79 7.69 3.12 -7.07
N ASP A 80 7.93 4.42 -7.20
CA ASP A 80 7.41 5.17 -8.34
C ASP A 80 8.53 5.60 -9.30
N ARG A 81 9.69 6.05 -8.78
CA ARG A 81 10.66 6.84 -9.57
C ARG A 81 12.14 6.52 -9.38
N ALA A 82 12.49 5.45 -8.65
CA ALA A 82 13.88 5.07 -8.45
C ALA A 82 14.57 4.63 -9.75
N LEU A 83 15.83 5.04 -9.96
CA LEU A 83 16.70 4.56 -11.04
C LEU A 83 17.77 3.62 -10.50
N TYR A 84 18.22 2.67 -11.30
CA TYR A 84 19.25 1.72 -10.89
C TYR A 84 20.63 2.13 -11.39
N ASP A 85 21.62 2.12 -10.50
CA ASP A 85 23.03 2.31 -10.83
C ASP A 85 23.86 1.16 -10.21
N PRO A 86 24.47 0.28 -11.03
CA PRO A 86 25.26 -0.85 -10.53
C PRO A 86 26.53 -0.43 -9.78
N ASN A 87 26.95 0.84 -9.87
CA ASN A 87 28.15 1.33 -9.20
C ASN A 87 27.89 1.81 -7.77
N ILE A 88 26.63 2.10 -7.42
CA ILE A 88 26.25 2.47 -6.05
C ILE A 88 26.48 1.26 -5.14
N LYS A 89 27.25 1.47 -4.06
CA LYS A 89 27.59 0.42 -3.08
C LYS A 89 26.62 0.36 -1.91
N THR A 90 25.88 1.44 -1.67
CA THR A 90 24.79 1.49 -0.69
C THR A 90 23.50 0.95 -1.29
N GLN A 91 22.52 0.60 -0.44
CA GLN A 91 21.20 0.16 -0.91
C GLN A 91 20.50 1.29 -1.68
N ILE A 92 20.57 2.51 -1.14
CA ILE A 92 20.01 3.73 -1.71
C ILE A 92 21.06 4.83 -1.74
N ASN A 93 20.98 5.69 -2.75
CA ASN A 93 21.52 7.05 -2.76
C ASN A 93 20.37 8.01 -3.06
N GLY A 94 19.90 8.72 -2.03
CA GLY A 94 18.74 9.60 -2.08
C GLY A 94 19.12 11.06 -1.93
N THR A 95 18.52 11.94 -2.72
CA THR A 95 18.66 13.40 -2.58
C THR A 95 17.33 13.99 -2.17
N PHE A 96 17.31 14.67 -1.02
CA PHE A 96 16.17 15.43 -0.54
C PHE A 96 16.05 16.74 -1.33
N VAL A 97 14.82 17.10 -1.69
CA VAL A 97 14.49 18.36 -2.32
C VAL A 97 13.49 19.08 -1.41
N PRO A 98 13.96 19.89 -0.45
CA PRO A 98 13.10 20.45 0.61
C PRO A 98 11.94 21.30 0.11
N SER A 99 12.05 21.85 -1.10
CA SER A 99 10.94 22.58 -1.75
C SER A 99 9.78 21.67 -2.20
N ILE A 100 9.96 20.35 -2.17
CA ILE A 100 8.97 19.34 -2.54
C ILE A 100 8.59 18.52 -1.29
N THR A 101 9.58 18.00 -0.57
CA THR A 101 9.38 17.19 0.63
C THR A 101 10.62 17.22 1.53
N GLU A 102 10.41 17.14 2.84
CA GLU A 102 11.46 16.98 3.85
C GLU A 102 11.51 15.56 4.42
N ASP A 103 10.50 14.73 4.15
CA ASP A 103 10.31 13.44 4.82
C ASP A 103 10.88 12.24 4.04
N PHE A 104 11.16 12.40 2.74
CA PHE A 104 11.74 11.35 1.91
C PHE A 104 12.61 11.95 0.78
N PRO A 105 13.61 11.21 0.27
CA PRO A 105 14.40 11.67 -0.87
C PRO A 105 13.54 11.73 -2.13
N TRP A 106 13.55 12.88 -2.82
CA TRP A 106 12.78 13.06 -4.06
C TRP A 106 13.48 12.44 -5.27
N ILE A 107 14.82 12.47 -5.30
CA ILE A 107 15.63 11.85 -6.35
C ILE A 107 16.28 10.61 -5.77
N ILE A 108 15.95 9.45 -6.32
CA ILE A 108 16.34 8.15 -5.74
C ILE A 108 17.12 7.36 -6.79
N SER A 109 18.30 6.87 -6.38
CA SER A 109 19.00 5.81 -7.10
C SER A 109 19.26 4.63 -6.18
N ILE A 110 19.18 3.41 -6.72
CA ILE A 110 19.41 2.17 -5.99
C ILE A 110 20.61 1.39 -6.55
N GLY A 111 21.34 0.75 -5.64
CA GLY A 111 22.43 -0.18 -5.96
C GLY A 111 22.00 -1.65 -5.86
N PRO A 112 22.88 -2.60 -6.24
CA PRO A 112 22.58 -4.03 -6.18
C PRO A 112 22.18 -4.53 -4.77
N SER A 113 22.74 -3.94 -3.71
CA SER A 113 22.45 -4.35 -2.33
C SER A 113 21.03 -4.01 -1.87
N TYR A 114 20.30 -3.15 -2.59
CA TYR A 114 18.90 -2.85 -2.28
C TYR A 114 18.06 -4.13 -2.12
N PHE A 115 18.23 -5.07 -3.06
CA PHE A 115 17.47 -6.31 -3.13
C PHE A 115 17.78 -7.30 -1.99
N GLU A 116 18.78 -7.03 -1.14
CA GLU A 116 18.99 -7.81 0.07
C GLU A 116 17.84 -7.63 1.07
N ALA A 117 17.22 -6.44 1.11
CA ALA A 117 16.12 -6.11 2.00
C ALA A 117 14.94 -7.09 1.86
N ASP A 118 14.64 -7.51 0.63
CA ASP A 118 13.59 -8.48 0.27
C ASP A 118 13.79 -9.89 0.87
N SER A 119 14.93 -10.14 1.51
CA SER A 119 15.29 -11.43 2.12
C SER A 119 15.51 -11.39 3.63
N THR A 120 15.35 -10.22 4.26
CA THR A 120 15.68 -10.01 5.69
C THR A 120 14.58 -10.41 6.66
N TRP A 121 13.33 -10.58 6.20
CA TRP A 121 12.18 -10.94 7.04
C TRP A 121 11.70 -12.37 6.75
N PRO A 122 12.09 -13.36 7.56
CA PRO A 122 11.65 -14.73 7.40
C PRO A 122 10.12 -14.85 7.43
N GLY A 123 9.54 -15.64 6.52
CA GLY A 123 8.10 -15.87 6.45
C GLY A 123 7.27 -14.75 5.81
N ALA A 124 7.83 -13.54 5.68
CA ALA A 124 7.20 -12.46 4.93
C ALA A 124 7.13 -12.77 3.44
N LYS A 125 6.10 -12.24 2.78
CA LYS A 125 5.95 -12.31 1.32
C LYS A 125 6.00 -10.90 0.76
N PHE A 126 6.88 -10.65 -0.18
CA PHE A 126 7.06 -9.33 -0.75
C PHE A 126 6.33 -9.23 -2.08
N SER A 127 5.54 -8.18 -2.21
CA SER A 127 5.25 -7.68 -3.55
C SER A 127 6.39 -6.73 -3.93
N HIS A 128 6.78 -6.64 -5.20
CA HIS A 128 7.87 -5.76 -5.62
C HIS A 128 7.45 -4.95 -6.83
N GLY A 129 7.61 -3.63 -6.75
CA GLY A 129 7.17 -2.74 -7.80
C GLY A 129 8.31 -2.35 -8.73
N PHE A 130 7.97 -2.01 -9.96
CA PHE A 130 8.90 -1.50 -10.95
C PHE A 130 8.54 -0.07 -11.35
N ASN A 131 9.55 0.75 -11.66
CA ASN A 131 9.38 2.13 -12.08
C ASN A 131 8.63 2.21 -13.43
N LEU A 132 7.44 2.81 -13.40
CA LEU A 132 6.68 3.24 -14.57
C LEU A 132 6.60 4.77 -14.68
N GLY A 133 6.72 5.49 -13.55
CA GLY A 133 6.57 6.93 -13.48
C GLY A 133 7.55 7.65 -14.41
N GLU A 134 8.82 7.24 -14.41
CA GLU A 134 9.83 7.79 -15.31
C GLU A 134 9.73 7.18 -16.72
N ASN A 135 9.77 8.04 -17.74
CA ASN A 135 9.68 7.64 -19.15
C ASN A 135 10.91 8.06 -19.97
N THR A 136 12.08 7.80 -19.41
CA THR A 136 13.38 8.06 -20.03
C THR A 136 14.04 6.77 -20.47
N THR A 137 15.06 6.85 -21.33
CA THR A 137 15.90 5.68 -21.67
C THR A 137 16.51 5.07 -20.41
N ALA A 138 17.00 5.90 -19.47
CA ALA A 138 17.55 5.43 -18.20
C ALA A 138 16.53 4.67 -17.34
N ALA A 139 15.26 5.08 -17.36
CA ALA A 139 14.18 4.35 -16.69
C ALA A 139 13.94 2.98 -17.33
N MET A 140 13.98 2.89 -18.66
CA MET A 140 13.87 1.61 -19.38
C MET A 140 15.06 0.68 -19.15
N ASP A 141 16.28 1.24 -19.08
CA ASP A 141 17.48 0.49 -18.73
C ASP A 141 17.40 0.00 -17.29
N SER A 142 16.95 0.84 -16.36
CA SER A 142 16.71 0.48 -14.96
C SER A 142 15.68 -0.64 -14.84
N LEU A 143 14.54 -0.55 -15.52
CA LEU A 143 13.52 -1.60 -15.56
C LEU A 143 14.09 -2.93 -16.05
N THR A 144 14.89 -2.89 -17.11
CA THR A 144 15.50 -4.07 -17.72
C THR A 144 16.56 -4.69 -16.80
N ALA A 145 17.35 -3.87 -16.11
CA ALA A 145 18.44 -4.30 -15.24
C ALA A 145 17.94 -4.84 -13.89
N THR A 146 16.87 -4.26 -13.35
CA THR A 146 16.35 -4.60 -12.01
C THR A 146 15.46 -5.85 -12.01
N ALA A 147 14.72 -6.14 -13.08
CA ALA A 147 13.85 -7.32 -13.14
C ALA A 147 14.58 -8.66 -12.81
N PRO A 148 15.79 -8.93 -13.35
CA PRO A 148 16.59 -10.10 -12.95
C PRO A 148 17.07 -10.08 -11.48
N LEU A 149 17.31 -8.90 -10.90
CA LEU A 149 17.78 -8.77 -9.52
C LEU A 149 16.62 -9.03 -8.54
N ALA A 150 15.48 -8.40 -8.79
CA ALA A 150 14.25 -8.58 -8.03
C ALA A 150 13.79 -10.05 -8.05
N CYS A 151 13.80 -10.70 -9.23
CA CYS A 151 13.36 -12.09 -9.32
C CYS A 151 14.28 -13.03 -8.53
N LYS A 152 15.60 -12.80 -8.55
CA LYS A 152 16.54 -13.62 -7.78
C LYS A 152 16.27 -13.49 -6.29
N ALA A 153 16.13 -12.26 -5.79
CA ALA A 153 15.84 -11.98 -4.39
C ALA A 153 14.52 -12.62 -3.90
N LEU A 154 13.53 -12.74 -4.80
CA LEU A 154 12.18 -13.21 -4.48
C LEU A 154 11.90 -14.67 -4.89
N SER A 155 12.86 -15.35 -5.50
CA SER A 155 12.70 -16.72 -6.02
C SER A 155 12.72 -17.81 -4.94
N HIS A 156 12.92 -17.44 -3.68
CA HIS A 156 13.12 -18.37 -2.57
C HIS A 156 11.85 -18.64 -1.75
N GLY A 157 10.70 -18.50 -2.39
CA GLY A 157 9.39 -18.67 -1.74
C GLY A 157 8.95 -17.46 -0.93
N ASN A 158 9.57 -16.29 -1.11
CA ASN A 158 9.21 -15.01 -0.52
C ASN A 158 8.46 -14.07 -1.49
N PHE A 159 8.20 -14.47 -2.73
CA PHE A 159 7.40 -13.69 -3.69
C PHE A 159 5.89 -13.70 -3.39
N ALA A 160 5.24 -12.54 -3.51
CA ALA A 160 3.78 -12.37 -3.52
C ALA A 160 3.26 -11.94 -4.90
N HIS A 161 3.61 -10.72 -5.35
CA HIS A 161 3.13 -10.13 -6.61
C HIS A 161 4.15 -9.13 -7.17
N TRP A 162 4.04 -8.82 -8.45
CA TRP A 162 4.70 -7.65 -9.03
C TRP A 162 3.77 -6.42 -8.95
N ASP A 163 4.35 -5.23 -8.96
CA ASP A 163 3.65 -3.97 -9.21
C ASP A 163 4.40 -3.24 -10.34
N LEU A 164 3.73 -2.37 -11.08
CA LEU A 164 4.36 -1.63 -12.17
C LEU A 164 3.77 -0.21 -12.21
N GLY A 165 4.54 0.71 -11.64
CA GLY A 165 4.11 2.07 -11.38
C GLY A 165 3.41 2.25 -10.04
N ASN A 166 3.23 3.51 -9.69
CA ASN A 166 2.46 3.95 -8.55
C ASN A 166 1.67 5.18 -8.96
N GLU A 167 0.37 5.19 -8.69
CA GLU A 167 -0.50 6.35 -8.97
C GLU A 167 -0.35 6.88 -10.41
N PRO A 168 -0.43 6.04 -11.45
CA PRO A 168 -0.30 6.49 -12.84
C PRO A 168 -1.34 7.54 -13.24
N ASP A 169 -2.48 7.63 -12.54
CA ASP A 169 -3.47 8.70 -12.64
C ASP A 169 -2.94 10.08 -12.24
N PHE A 170 -1.79 10.16 -11.57
CA PHE A 170 -1.02 11.38 -11.32
C PHE A 170 -0.01 11.74 -12.42
N TYR A 171 0.34 10.83 -13.33
CA TYR A 171 1.47 11.05 -14.25
C TYR A 171 1.27 12.24 -15.19
N LYS A 172 0.04 12.50 -15.67
CA LYS A 172 -0.23 13.66 -16.53
C LYS A 172 -0.69 14.92 -15.79
N THR A 173 -0.93 14.80 -14.49
CA THR A 173 -1.49 15.87 -13.65
C THR A 173 -0.45 16.35 -12.65
N MET A 174 -0.30 15.67 -11.52
CA MET A 174 0.53 16.08 -10.40
C MET A 174 2.03 15.92 -10.69
N LEU A 175 2.41 14.87 -11.42
CA LEU A 175 3.82 14.53 -11.65
C LEU A 175 4.38 15.06 -12.97
N ALA A 176 3.51 15.46 -13.91
CA ALA A 176 3.86 15.91 -15.27
C ALA A 176 4.85 14.99 -16.01
N ALA A 177 4.88 13.70 -15.66
CA ALA A 177 5.68 12.67 -16.28
C ALA A 177 5.12 12.20 -17.63
N ARG A 178 3.85 12.54 -17.93
CA ARG A 178 3.21 12.33 -19.23
C ARG A 178 2.56 13.62 -19.72
N PRO A 179 2.37 13.79 -21.05
CA PRO A 179 1.64 14.93 -21.61
C PRO A 179 0.18 14.98 -21.13
N ALA A 180 -0.42 16.17 -21.09
CA ALA A 180 -1.79 16.37 -20.62
C ALA A 180 -2.86 15.59 -21.41
N ASN A 181 -2.58 15.25 -22.67
CA ASN A 181 -3.46 14.45 -23.53
C ASN A 181 -3.25 12.93 -23.41
N TRP A 182 -2.40 12.46 -22.49
CA TRP A 182 -2.21 11.03 -22.23
C TRP A 182 -3.48 10.43 -21.64
N THR A 183 -3.94 9.32 -22.21
CA THR A 183 -5.25 8.70 -21.93
C THR A 183 -5.09 7.35 -21.22
N GLU A 184 -6.22 6.77 -20.81
CA GLU A 184 -6.33 5.41 -20.29
C GLU A 184 -5.78 4.39 -21.29
N SER A 185 -6.11 4.54 -22.58
CA SER A 185 -5.58 3.69 -23.65
C SER A 185 -4.05 3.79 -23.76
N ASP A 186 -3.48 4.99 -23.60
CA ASP A 186 -2.03 5.17 -23.61
C ASP A 186 -1.37 4.53 -22.38
N TYR A 187 -1.99 4.68 -21.20
CA TYR A 187 -1.56 4.01 -19.98
C TYR A 187 -1.57 2.48 -20.13
N VAL A 188 -2.69 1.91 -20.60
CA VAL A 188 -2.84 0.47 -20.78
C VAL A 188 -1.81 -0.05 -21.79
N ALA A 189 -1.63 0.63 -22.91
CA ALA A 189 -0.61 0.25 -23.91
C ALA A 189 0.81 0.27 -23.31
N GLU A 190 1.14 1.30 -22.53
CA GLU A 190 2.44 1.41 -21.88
C GLU A 190 2.64 0.31 -20.82
N TRP A 191 1.66 0.12 -19.94
CA TRP A 191 1.70 -0.87 -18.86
C TRP A 191 1.83 -2.30 -19.43
N LEU A 192 1.06 -2.65 -20.46
CA LEU A 192 1.15 -3.95 -21.13
C LEU A 192 2.51 -4.14 -21.82
N SER A 193 3.06 -3.09 -22.44
CA SER A 193 4.37 -3.16 -23.09
C SER A 193 5.49 -3.40 -22.07
N LYS A 194 5.52 -2.61 -20.98
CA LYS A 194 6.57 -2.69 -19.96
C LYS A 194 6.45 -3.94 -19.08
N SER A 195 5.24 -4.39 -18.74
CA SER A 195 5.04 -5.67 -18.04
C SER A 195 5.54 -6.89 -18.84
N GLN A 196 5.44 -6.85 -20.18
CA GLN A 196 6.03 -7.87 -21.05
C GLN A 196 7.56 -7.78 -21.15
N ILE A 197 8.14 -6.59 -21.02
CA ILE A 197 9.60 -6.43 -20.89
C ILE A 197 10.07 -7.08 -19.59
N VAL A 198 9.45 -6.74 -18.46
CA VAL A 198 9.73 -7.34 -17.14
C VAL A 198 9.63 -8.87 -17.23
N LYS A 199 8.50 -9.39 -17.74
CA LYS A 199 8.29 -10.84 -17.88
C LYS A 199 9.39 -11.52 -18.69
N ARG A 200 9.85 -10.91 -19.79
CA ARG A 200 10.94 -11.45 -20.62
C ARG A 200 12.28 -11.45 -19.89
N GLN A 201 12.59 -10.44 -19.08
CA GLN A 201 13.83 -10.44 -18.31
C GLN A 201 13.79 -11.46 -17.16
N ILE A 202 12.65 -11.56 -16.46
CA ILE A 202 12.45 -12.59 -15.44
C ILE A 202 12.53 -13.98 -16.05
N ALA A 203 11.92 -14.23 -17.20
CA ALA A 203 11.99 -15.54 -17.86
C ALA A 203 13.43 -16.00 -18.17
N LYS A 204 14.34 -15.06 -18.45
CA LYS A 204 15.77 -15.37 -18.68
C LYS A 204 16.52 -15.69 -17.39
N ALA A 205 16.22 -14.98 -16.30
CA ALA A 205 16.98 -15.07 -15.05
C ALA A 205 16.39 -16.06 -14.04
N CYS A 206 15.06 -16.20 -14.03
CA CYS A 206 14.26 -16.99 -13.11
C CYS A 206 13.10 -17.69 -13.87
N PRO A 207 13.38 -18.64 -14.78
CA PRO A 207 12.39 -19.22 -15.68
C PRO A 207 11.20 -19.90 -14.96
N ASP A 208 11.44 -20.52 -13.81
CA ASP A 208 10.38 -21.19 -13.03
C ASP A 208 9.36 -20.20 -12.44
N MET A 209 9.75 -18.92 -12.29
CA MET A 209 8.88 -17.90 -11.74
C MET A 209 7.79 -17.49 -12.72
N VAL A 210 8.09 -17.42 -14.03
CA VAL A 210 7.09 -16.97 -15.04
C VAL A 210 6.07 -18.05 -15.40
N THR A 211 6.36 -19.31 -15.08
CA THR A 211 5.43 -20.44 -15.24
C THR A 211 4.61 -20.71 -13.97
N ASN A 212 5.01 -20.14 -12.83
CA ASN A 212 4.29 -20.23 -11.58
C ASN A 212 2.95 -19.48 -11.67
N PRO A 213 1.80 -20.10 -11.31
CA PRO A 213 0.51 -19.42 -11.24
C PRO A 213 0.48 -18.17 -10.33
N ALA A 214 1.40 -18.10 -9.37
CA ALA A 214 1.59 -16.94 -8.50
C ALA A 214 2.19 -15.73 -9.23
N TYR A 215 2.73 -15.88 -10.45
CA TYR A 215 3.17 -14.75 -11.28
C TYR A 215 1.97 -13.87 -11.62
N LYS A 216 1.77 -12.84 -10.81
CA LYS A 216 0.66 -11.91 -10.91
C LYS A 216 1.11 -10.50 -10.57
N TYR A 217 0.46 -9.54 -11.21
CA TYR A 217 0.60 -8.12 -10.93
C TYR A 217 -0.53 -7.63 -10.02
N ILE A 218 -0.22 -6.56 -9.29
CA ILE A 218 -1.17 -5.66 -8.67
C ILE A 218 -1.29 -4.46 -9.61
N ALA A 219 -2.51 -4.06 -9.96
CA ALA A 219 -2.76 -2.96 -10.88
C ALA A 219 -4.20 -2.45 -10.71
N PRO A 220 -4.52 -1.21 -11.09
CA PRO A 220 -3.60 -0.22 -11.64
C PRO A 220 -2.90 0.66 -10.58
N SER A 221 -3.21 0.46 -9.29
CA SER A 221 -2.60 1.22 -8.17
C SER A 221 -2.83 2.73 -8.31
N PHE A 222 -4.06 3.13 -8.67
CA PHE A 222 -4.46 4.52 -8.81
C PHE A 222 -4.62 5.20 -7.45
N ALA A 223 -4.26 6.49 -7.37
CA ALA A 223 -4.35 7.31 -6.16
C ALA A 223 -5.79 7.51 -5.68
N GLY A 224 -6.75 7.54 -6.62
CA GLY A 224 -8.15 7.81 -6.30
C GLY A 224 -9.06 7.85 -7.53
N PHE A 225 -10.18 8.56 -7.41
CA PHE A 225 -11.27 8.51 -8.40
C PHE A 225 -11.37 9.75 -9.30
N THR A 226 -10.68 10.83 -8.95
CA THR A 226 -10.86 12.16 -9.57
C THR A 226 -9.55 12.69 -10.15
N TYR A 227 -8.67 11.79 -10.55
CA TYR A 227 -7.37 12.11 -11.12
C TYR A 227 -7.39 11.85 -12.63
N GLY A 228 -6.22 11.92 -13.27
CA GLY A 228 -6.12 12.02 -14.72
C GLY A 228 -6.70 10.83 -15.50
N LEU A 229 -6.91 9.68 -14.85
CA LEU A 229 -7.39 8.45 -15.49
C LEU A 229 -8.61 7.89 -14.76
N ASP A 230 -9.61 7.46 -15.52
CA ASP A 230 -10.79 6.77 -14.99
C ASP A 230 -10.53 5.25 -14.88
N PRO A 231 -10.78 4.63 -13.71
CA PRO A 231 -10.50 3.21 -13.53
C PRO A 231 -11.42 2.30 -14.36
N VAL A 232 -12.67 2.68 -14.62
CA VAL A 232 -13.57 1.83 -15.43
C VAL A 232 -13.10 1.80 -16.87
N THR A 233 -12.82 2.97 -17.44
CA THR A 233 -12.30 3.16 -18.81
C THR A 233 -10.97 2.42 -18.97
N THR A 234 -10.08 2.50 -17.97
CA THR A 234 -8.81 1.78 -17.96
C THR A 234 -8.99 0.25 -18.08
N TRP A 235 -9.97 -0.31 -17.36
CA TRP A 235 -10.27 -1.74 -17.47
C TRP A 235 -10.95 -2.09 -18.81
N GLU A 236 -11.84 -1.23 -19.31
CA GLU A 236 -12.49 -1.36 -20.63
C GLU A 236 -11.48 -1.33 -21.80
N ASP A 237 -10.44 -0.50 -21.68
CA ASP A 237 -9.32 -0.40 -22.63
C ASP A 237 -8.38 -1.63 -22.62
N GLY A 238 -8.65 -2.58 -21.73
CA GLY A 238 -8.05 -3.91 -21.77
C GLY A 238 -6.84 -4.09 -20.84
N LEU A 239 -6.79 -3.37 -19.72
CA LEU A 239 -5.79 -3.59 -18.67
C LEU A 239 -5.65 -5.08 -18.30
N GLY A 240 -6.78 -5.79 -18.17
CA GLY A 240 -6.83 -7.22 -17.83
C GLY A 240 -6.54 -8.21 -18.97
N LYS A 241 -6.21 -7.75 -20.18
CA LYS A 241 -6.14 -8.59 -21.39
C LYS A 241 -5.16 -9.76 -21.28
N ASN A 242 -4.04 -9.58 -20.58
CA ASN A 242 -3.01 -10.61 -20.41
C ASN A 242 -3.35 -11.65 -19.32
N LYS A 243 -4.42 -11.45 -18.54
CA LYS A 243 -4.84 -12.33 -17.43
C LYS A 243 -3.74 -12.59 -16.39
N ASP A 244 -2.85 -11.63 -16.21
CA ASP A 244 -1.72 -11.66 -15.29
C ASP A 244 -1.90 -10.67 -14.12
N ILE A 245 -3.05 -10.02 -13.98
CA ILE A 245 -3.40 -9.24 -12.79
C ILE A 245 -4.07 -10.16 -11.76
N GLY A 246 -3.56 -10.15 -10.54
CA GLY A 246 -4.06 -10.93 -9.41
C GLY A 246 -4.85 -10.10 -8.40
N MET A 247 -4.70 -8.78 -8.40
CA MET A 247 -5.44 -7.87 -7.51
C MET A 247 -5.72 -6.55 -8.23
N ASN A 248 -6.96 -6.08 -8.13
CA ASN A 248 -7.37 -4.75 -8.58
C ASN A 248 -7.13 -3.75 -7.45
N SER A 249 -6.22 -2.81 -7.65
CA SER A 249 -5.70 -1.93 -6.60
C SER A 249 -6.07 -0.48 -6.83
N MET A 250 -6.67 0.12 -5.80
CA MET A 250 -6.83 1.57 -5.65
C MET A 250 -6.20 2.00 -4.32
N HIS A 251 -5.88 3.29 -4.16
CA HIS A 251 -5.41 3.85 -2.91
C HIS A 251 -6.52 4.61 -2.19
N ASN A 252 -6.34 4.83 -0.90
CA ASN A 252 -7.27 5.64 -0.12
C ASN A 252 -6.58 6.32 1.07
N TYR A 253 -6.84 7.61 1.25
CA TYR A 253 -6.59 8.31 2.50
C TYR A 253 -7.87 9.02 2.93
N MET A 254 -8.15 9.13 4.24
CA MET A 254 -9.37 9.79 4.73
C MET A 254 -9.40 11.30 4.43
N GLY A 255 -8.24 11.87 4.13
CA GLY A 255 -8.01 13.26 3.76
C GLY A 255 -6.53 13.51 3.53
N SER A 256 -6.13 14.77 3.40
CA SER A 256 -4.71 15.17 3.32
C SER A 256 -4.29 15.92 4.58
N ALA A 257 -3.04 15.76 5.03
CA ALA A 257 -2.53 16.36 6.26
C ALA A 257 -2.55 17.91 6.27
N ASP A 258 -2.55 18.52 5.09
CA ASP A 258 -2.60 19.96 4.84
C ASP A 258 -4.03 20.48 4.58
N SER A 259 -5.03 19.59 4.52
CA SER A 259 -6.42 20.00 4.28
C SER A 259 -7.01 20.70 5.50
N PRO A 260 -7.70 21.85 5.33
CA PRO A 260 -8.36 22.53 6.44
C PRO A 260 -9.50 21.68 7.01
N GLY A 261 -9.69 21.72 8.34
CA GLY A 261 -10.80 21.06 9.02
C GLY A 261 -10.60 19.58 9.35
N VAL A 262 -9.45 19.00 9.00
CA VAL A 262 -9.10 17.63 9.38
C VAL A 262 -8.89 17.52 10.90
N THR A 263 -9.63 16.61 11.54
CA THR A 263 -9.54 16.35 12.98
C THR A 263 -9.85 14.88 13.28
N LEU A 264 -9.52 14.41 14.50
CA LEU A 264 -9.94 13.08 14.93
C LEU A 264 -11.46 12.93 14.87
N ALA A 265 -12.22 13.85 15.48
CA ALA A 265 -13.67 13.73 15.58
C ALA A 265 -14.41 13.86 14.25
N HIS A 266 -13.89 14.63 13.29
CA HIS A 266 -14.56 14.86 12.01
C HIS A 266 -14.13 13.84 10.95
N THR A 267 -12.86 13.41 10.95
CA THR A 267 -12.26 12.67 9.84
C THR A 267 -11.94 11.22 10.18
N LEU A 268 -11.23 10.95 11.28
CA LEU A 268 -10.71 9.60 11.58
C LEU A 268 -11.66 8.82 12.52
N MET A 269 -11.94 9.33 13.71
CA MET A 269 -12.86 8.72 14.68
C MET A 269 -14.33 9.02 14.36
N ASN A 270 -14.70 8.95 13.08
CA ASN A 270 -16.04 9.20 12.58
C ASN A 270 -16.44 8.10 11.59
N HIS A 271 -17.29 7.18 12.04
CA HIS A 271 -17.73 6.06 11.23
C HIS A 271 -18.47 6.51 9.95
N ALA A 272 -19.25 7.59 10.01
CA ALA A 272 -19.91 8.12 8.82
C ALA A 272 -18.90 8.60 7.77
N ALA A 273 -17.77 9.19 8.20
CA ALA A 273 -16.70 9.57 7.28
C ALA A 273 -16.06 8.34 6.62
N ILE A 274 -15.84 7.25 7.37
CA ILE A 274 -15.33 5.97 6.85
C ILE A 274 -16.29 5.40 5.79
N VAL A 275 -17.58 5.33 6.10
CA VAL A 275 -18.62 4.86 5.17
C VAL A 275 -18.61 5.69 3.87
N LEU A 276 -18.53 7.02 3.98
CA LEU A 276 -18.50 7.92 2.84
C LEU A 276 -17.23 7.81 2.00
N SER A 277 -16.08 7.53 2.62
CA SER A 277 -14.83 7.25 1.89
C SER A 277 -14.96 5.94 1.10
N MET A 278 -15.49 4.89 1.74
CA MET A 278 -15.54 3.55 1.17
C MET A 278 -16.64 3.30 0.15
N VAL A 279 -17.73 4.07 0.17
CA VAL A 279 -18.81 3.91 -0.83
C VAL A 279 -18.32 4.07 -2.27
N LYS A 280 -17.28 4.89 -2.50
CA LYS A 280 -16.66 5.06 -3.81
C LYS A 280 -15.98 3.77 -4.29
N HIS A 281 -15.27 3.09 -3.38
CA HIS A 281 -14.60 1.83 -3.68
C HIS A 281 -15.60 0.70 -3.92
N THR A 282 -16.64 0.59 -3.09
CA THR A 282 -17.68 -0.44 -3.28
C THR A 282 -18.44 -0.25 -4.58
N ASN A 283 -18.76 1.00 -4.94
CA ASN A 283 -19.41 1.31 -6.21
C ASN A 283 -18.52 0.93 -7.40
N LEU A 284 -17.23 1.31 -7.37
CA LEU A 284 -16.29 0.93 -8.43
C LEU A 284 -16.15 -0.59 -8.56
N SER A 285 -15.95 -1.29 -7.43
CA SER A 285 -15.86 -2.75 -7.42
C SER A 285 -17.10 -3.40 -8.02
N HIS A 286 -18.30 -2.89 -7.67
CA HIS A 286 -19.55 -3.38 -8.21
C HIS A 286 -19.65 -3.14 -9.72
N THR A 287 -19.38 -1.90 -10.18
CA THR A 287 -19.42 -1.54 -11.61
C THR A 287 -18.47 -2.40 -12.46
N LEU A 288 -17.25 -2.65 -11.99
CA LEU A 288 -16.29 -3.49 -12.70
C LEU A 288 -16.78 -4.96 -12.78
N SER A 289 -17.39 -5.46 -11.70
CA SER A 289 -17.95 -6.82 -11.65
C SER A 289 -19.17 -6.97 -12.55
N GLU A 290 -20.11 -6.01 -12.54
CA GLU A 290 -21.30 -6.01 -13.39
C GLU A 290 -20.94 -5.97 -14.88
N LYS A 291 -19.88 -5.23 -15.22
CA LYS A 291 -19.32 -5.18 -16.58
C LYS A 291 -18.46 -6.40 -16.93
N GLY A 292 -18.18 -7.29 -15.97
CA GLY A 292 -17.35 -8.48 -16.16
C GLY A 292 -15.87 -8.18 -16.42
N LEU A 293 -15.39 -6.99 -16.05
CA LEU A 293 -14.06 -6.50 -16.41
C LEU A 293 -12.93 -7.08 -15.54
N ASN A 294 -13.23 -7.39 -14.27
CA ASN A 294 -12.26 -7.88 -13.28
C ASN A 294 -12.70 -9.22 -12.65
N LYS A 295 -13.35 -10.09 -13.43
CA LYS A 295 -13.85 -11.38 -12.94
C LYS A 295 -12.75 -12.17 -12.24
N ASP A 296 -13.06 -12.68 -11.04
CA ASP A 296 -12.15 -13.46 -10.17
C ASP A 296 -10.90 -12.68 -9.71
N ILE A 297 -10.87 -11.35 -9.87
CA ILE A 297 -9.78 -10.48 -9.41
C ILE A 297 -10.27 -9.68 -8.18
N PRO A 298 -9.76 -9.98 -6.97
CA PRO A 298 -10.14 -9.27 -5.76
C PRO A 298 -9.79 -7.78 -5.84
N TYR A 299 -10.70 -6.94 -5.34
CA TYR A 299 -10.49 -5.50 -5.20
C TYR A 299 -9.83 -5.21 -3.84
N ILE A 300 -8.74 -4.44 -3.83
CA ILE A 300 -7.95 -4.16 -2.63
C ILE A 300 -7.66 -2.66 -2.50
N LEU A 301 -7.35 -2.24 -1.27
CA LEU A 301 -6.65 -0.97 -1.04
C LEU A 301 -5.14 -1.25 -0.99
N GLY A 302 -4.47 -1.04 -2.12
CA GLY A 302 -3.05 -1.38 -2.29
C GLY A 302 -2.09 -0.41 -1.61
N GLU A 303 -2.60 0.75 -1.21
CA GLU A 303 -1.96 1.69 -0.29
C GLU A 303 -3.05 2.54 0.36
N MET A 304 -3.02 2.60 1.67
CA MET A 304 -3.93 3.45 2.41
C MET A 304 -3.37 3.80 3.77
N ASN A 305 -3.72 4.95 4.31
CA ASN A 305 -3.54 5.26 5.72
C ASN A 305 -4.49 6.42 6.13
N SER A 306 -4.31 6.95 7.34
CA SER A 306 -5.13 8.01 7.91
C SER A 306 -5.23 9.24 7.00
N LEU A 307 -4.12 9.95 6.78
CA LEU A 307 -4.07 11.18 6.01
C LEU A 307 -2.90 11.12 5.03
N ALA A 308 -3.12 11.54 3.79
CA ALA A 308 -2.07 11.71 2.77
C ALA A 308 -1.07 12.79 3.20
N HIS A 309 0.01 12.95 2.43
CA HIS A 309 1.15 13.83 2.76
C HIS A 309 1.77 13.46 4.12
N GLN A 310 2.20 12.20 4.24
CA GLN A 310 2.96 11.66 5.37
C GLN A 310 2.22 11.68 6.72
N GLY A 311 0.95 12.08 6.74
CA GLY A 311 0.15 12.14 7.94
C GLY A 311 0.38 13.41 8.75
N GLN A 312 -0.51 13.63 9.72
CA GLN A 312 -0.49 14.86 10.52
C GLN A 312 -0.12 14.57 11.98
N PRO A 313 0.85 15.30 12.57
CA PRO A 313 1.19 15.16 13.98
C PRO A 313 -0.03 15.36 14.89
N ARG A 314 -0.13 14.54 15.93
CA ARG A 314 -1.24 14.46 16.91
C ARG A 314 -2.56 13.95 16.34
N LEU A 315 -2.65 13.67 15.04
CA LEU A 315 -3.79 12.98 14.44
C LEU A 315 -3.37 11.57 14.01
N SER A 316 -2.47 11.47 13.03
CA SER A 316 -2.02 10.20 12.43
C SER A 316 -1.20 9.33 13.39
N ASN A 317 -0.41 9.94 14.29
CA ASN A 317 0.37 9.25 15.32
C ASN A 317 -0.31 9.27 16.70
N SER A 318 -1.64 9.29 16.74
CA SER A 318 -2.41 9.32 17.98
C SER A 318 -3.05 7.95 18.25
N PHE A 319 -3.41 7.70 19.52
CA PHE A 319 -4.25 6.54 19.86
C PHE A 319 -5.60 6.56 19.12
N GLY A 320 -6.11 7.75 18.79
CA GLY A 320 -7.33 7.89 17.98
C GLY A 320 -7.18 7.33 16.56
N ALA A 321 -5.99 7.43 15.95
CA ALA A 321 -5.71 6.79 14.67
C ALA A 321 -5.65 5.26 14.79
N ALA A 322 -5.16 4.70 15.91
CA ALA A 322 -5.22 3.25 16.13
C ALA A 322 -6.67 2.75 16.21
N LEU A 323 -7.56 3.47 16.91
CA LEU A 323 -8.99 3.15 16.97
C LEU A 323 -9.67 3.28 15.60
N TRP A 324 -9.34 4.33 14.84
CA TRP A 324 -9.78 4.48 13.45
C TRP A 324 -9.33 3.30 12.59
N GLY A 325 -8.06 2.88 12.71
CA GLY A 325 -7.52 1.76 11.94
C GLY A 325 -8.30 0.47 12.16
N VAL A 326 -8.76 0.20 13.39
CA VAL A 326 -9.63 -0.95 13.69
C VAL A 326 -10.99 -0.82 13.00
N ASP A 327 -11.69 0.31 13.19
CA ASP A 327 -13.01 0.56 12.58
C ASP A 327 -12.94 0.51 11.05
N PHE A 328 -11.97 1.21 10.46
CA PHE A 328 -11.75 1.27 9.01
C PHE A 328 -11.51 -0.11 8.42
N ASN A 329 -10.58 -0.90 8.98
CA ASN A 329 -10.27 -2.22 8.44
C ASN A 329 -11.45 -3.21 8.60
N LEU A 330 -12.14 -3.20 9.75
CA LEU A 330 -13.34 -4.02 9.94
C LEU A 330 -14.46 -3.62 8.96
N TYR A 331 -14.63 -2.32 8.71
CA TYR A 331 -15.59 -1.83 7.73
C TYR A 331 -15.21 -2.28 6.31
N CYS A 332 -13.95 -2.11 5.88
CA CYS A 332 -13.46 -2.63 4.60
C CYS A 332 -13.76 -4.12 4.43
N ALA A 333 -13.47 -4.94 5.44
CA ALA A 333 -13.74 -6.38 5.39
C ALA A 333 -15.25 -6.67 5.24
N SER A 334 -16.12 -5.92 5.93
CA SER A 334 -17.57 -6.03 5.80
C SER A 334 -18.09 -5.69 4.39
N GLN A 335 -17.35 -4.87 3.66
CA GLN A 335 -17.69 -4.39 2.32
C GLN A 335 -17.03 -5.20 1.20
N SER A 336 -16.49 -6.39 1.50
CA SER A 336 -15.80 -7.26 0.54
C SER A 336 -14.57 -6.63 -0.14
N ILE A 337 -13.95 -5.63 0.50
CA ILE A 337 -12.58 -5.25 0.13
C ILE A 337 -11.68 -6.41 0.53
N GLY A 338 -10.93 -6.96 -0.42
CA GLY A 338 -10.20 -8.21 -0.23
C GLY A 338 -8.97 -8.08 0.65
N ARG A 339 -8.35 -6.90 0.69
CA ARG A 339 -7.13 -6.60 1.47
C ARG A 339 -6.94 -5.10 1.62
N THR A 340 -6.31 -4.70 2.71
CA THR A 340 -5.80 -3.35 2.92
C THR A 340 -4.29 -3.36 3.14
N ARG A 341 -3.60 -2.33 2.65
CA ARG A 341 -2.16 -2.15 2.82
C ARG A 341 -1.87 -0.82 3.50
N MET A 342 -1.65 -0.87 4.82
CA MET A 342 -1.33 0.30 5.64
C MET A 342 0.02 0.88 5.19
N HIS A 343 0.03 2.07 4.60
CA HIS A 343 1.25 2.68 4.07
C HIS A 343 2.18 3.13 5.19
N GLN A 344 3.49 2.95 4.99
CA GLN A 344 4.55 3.21 5.94
C GLN A 344 5.71 3.88 5.20
N GLY A 345 6.44 4.73 5.91
CA GLY A 345 7.68 5.34 5.43
C GLY A 345 8.46 5.83 6.64
N THR A 346 9.78 5.95 6.47
CA THR A 346 10.63 6.56 7.49
C THR A 346 10.15 7.98 7.73
N ASP A 347 10.04 8.38 9.00
CA ASP A 347 9.56 9.69 9.44
C ASP A 347 8.08 10.02 9.14
N TYR A 348 7.28 9.09 8.60
CA TYR A 348 5.87 9.34 8.37
C TYR A 348 5.08 9.31 9.69
N ARG A 349 4.14 10.24 9.86
CA ARG A 349 3.34 10.39 11.09
C ARG A 349 2.25 9.33 11.22
N TYR A 350 2.03 8.53 10.20
CA TYR A 350 1.21 7.32 10.28
C TYR A 350 2.03 6.02 10.25
N ALA A 351 3.36 6.13 10.31
CA ALA A 351 4.20 4.95 10.46
C ALA A 351 4.03 4.36 11.86
N SER A 352 4.06 3.03 11.95
CA SER A 352 3.75 2.26 13.17
C SER A 352 4.88 1.30 13.54
#